data_AF-A0A1I0D8T6-F1
#
_entry.id   AF-A0A1I0D8T6-F1
#
_cell.length_a   1.000
_cell.length_b   1.000
_cell.length_c   1.000
_cell.angle_alpha   90.00
_cell.angle_beta   90.00
_cell.angle_gamma   90.00
#
_symmetry.space_group_name_H-M   'P 1'
#
loop_
_entity.id
_entity.type
_entity.pdbx_description
1 polymer ?
#
loop_
_entity_poly.entity_id
_entity_poly.type
_entity_poly.pdbx_seq_one_letter_code
_entity_poly.pdbx_strand_id
1 'polypeptide(L)' 'MSTYKKIAEFVKDKHHVTVKSCHIAHCKELFGLPRKNSHNRRDPSKRVYECPEKFKPFIKEAFINFGLLKK' A
#
# COMPACT_ATOMS: atom_id res chain seq x y z
N MET A 1 2.22 -13.10 9.58
CA MET A 1 1.80 -13.23 8.16
C MET A 1 1.43 -11.84 7.64
N SER A 2 2.16 -11.35 6.64
CA SER A 2 2.22 -9.92 6.27
C SER A 2 0.85 -9.31 5.95
N THR A 3 0.50 -8.22 6.63
CA THR A 3 -0.67 -7.35 6.37
C THR A 3 -0.81 -7.00 4.89
N TYR A 4 0.29 -6.98 4.15
CA TYR A 4 0.34 -6.79 2.70
C TYR A 4 -0.47 -7.83 1.90
N LYS A 5 -0.41 -9.13 2.24
CA LYS A 5 -1.18 -10.17 1.54
C LYS A 5 -2.67 -9.97 1.77
N LYS A 6 -3.08 -9.74 3.03
CA LYS A 6 -4.48 -9.48 3.38
C LYS A 6 -5.05 -8.25 2.65
N ILE A 7 -4.27 -7.18 2.54
CA ILE A 7 -4.66 -5.99 1.78
C ILE A 7 -4.80 -6.31 0.29
N ALA A 8 -3.85 -7.06 -0.29
CA ALA A 8 -3.91 -7.44 -1.69
C ALA A 8 -5.10 -8.34 -2.00
N GLU A 9 -5.40 -9.30 -1.12
CA GLU A 9 -6.58 -10.18 -1.24
C GLU A 9 -7.88 -9.39 -1.09
N PHE A 10 -7.97 -8.48 -0.12
CA PHE A 10 -9.16 -7.62 0.07
C PHE A 10 -9.45 -6.76 -1.17
N VAL A 11 -8.41 -6.16 -1.77
CA VAL A 11 -8.58 -5.36 -2.99
C VAL A 11 -8.96 -6.24 -4.18
N LYS A 12 -8.42 -7.47 -4.25
CA LYS A 12 -8.77 -8.43 -5.30
C LYS A 12 -10.20 -8.94 -5.16
N ASP A 13 -10.67 -9.18 -3.95
CA ASP A 13 -12.03 -9.65 -3.69
C ASP A 13 -13.06 -8.55 -3.99
N LYS A 14 -12.80 -7.33 -3.51
CA LYS A 14 -13.76 -6.23 -3.60
C LYS A 14 -13.77 -5.50 -4.95
N HIS A 15 -12.59 -5.35 -5.56
CA HIS A 15 -12.42 -4.57 -6.79
C HIS A 15 -12.00 -5.42 -7.99
N HIS A 16 -11.78 -6.74 -7.80
CA HIS A 16 -11.24 -7.64 -8.83
C HIS A 16 -9.88 -7.19 -9.40
N VAL A 17 -9.14 -6.38 -8.64
CA VAL A 17 -7.85 -5.80 -9.03
C VAL A 17 -6.71 -6.43 -8.24
N THR A 18 -5.61 -6.77 -8.94
CA THR A 18 -4.40 -7.28 -8.29
C THR A 18 -3.42 -6.15 -7.99
N VAL A 19 -3.20 -5.85 -6.71
CA VAL A 19 -2.22 -4.85 -6.25
C VAL A 19 -0.92 -5.51 -5.79
N LYS A 20 0.21 -4.95 -6.22
CA LYS A 20 1.55 -5.37 -5.77
C LYS A 20 1.91 -4.75 -4.41
N SER A 21 2.79 -5.41 -3.68
CA SER A 21 3.31 -4.95 -2.38
C SER A 21 4.00 -3.58 -2.44
N CYS A 22 4.60 -3.22 -3.59
CA CYS A 22 5.19 -1.90 -3.83
C CYS A 22 4.15 -0.77 -3.77
N HIS A 23 2.94 -0.99 -4.29
CA HIS A 23 1.86 -0.01 -4.25
C HIS A 23 1.36 0.22 -2.83
N ILE A 24 1.20 -0.85 -2.06
CA ILE A 24 0.77 -0.77 -0.66
C ILE A 24 1.83 -0.04 0.18
N ALA A 25 3.12 -0.33 -0.04
CA ALA A 25 4.22 0.35 0.62
C ALA A 25 4.26 1.85 0.31
N HIS A 26 4.05 2.25 -0.95
CA HIS A 26 3.99 3.65 -1.33
C HIS A 26 2.76 4.34 -0.72
N CYS A 27 1.58 3.70 -0.74
CA CYS A 27 0.39 4.27 -0.10
C CYS A 27 0.62 4.46 1.40
N LYS A 28 1.29 3.53 2.11
CA LYS A 28 1.66 3.75 3.51
C LYS A 28 2.50 5.01 3.71
N GLU A 29 3.50 5.24 2.86
CA GLU A 29 4.30 6.46 2.95
C GLU A 29 3.49 7.72 2.62
N LEU A 30 2.57 7.67 1.64
CA LEU A 30 1.68 8.79 1.32
C LEU A 30 0.74 9.16 2.48
N PHE A 31 0.26 8.16 3.23
CA PHE A 31 -0.61 8.38 4.39
C PHE A 31 0.16 8.55 5.71
N GLY A 32 1.49 8.66 5.69
CA GLY A 32 2.29 8.86 6.90
C GLY A 32 2.32 7.66 7.85
N LEU A 33 1.95 6.47 7.39
CA LEU A 33 2.02 5.24 8.18
C LEU A 33 3.47 4.80 8.36
N PRO A 34 3.91 4.43 9.58
CA PRO A 34 5.28 3.99 9.82
C PRO A 34 5.55 2.71 9.04
N ARG A 35 6.38 2.81 7.99
CA ARG A 35 6.93 1.68 7.28
C ARG A 35 8.30 1.38 7.87
N LYS A 36 8.54 0.12 8.28
CA LYS A 36 9.92 -0.35 8.51
C LYS A 36 10.72 -0.11 7.23
N ASN A 37 11.69 0.80 7.28
CA ASN A 37 12.62 1.00 6.19
C ASN A 37 13.27 -0.35 5.87
N SER A 38 13.12 -0.81 4.63
CA SER A 38 13.83 -2.00 4.19
C SER A 38 15.32 -1.67 4.16
N HIS A 39 16.16 -2.55 4.72
CA HIS A 39 17.61 -2.38 4.79
C HIS A 39 18.26 -2.23 3.40
N ASN A 40 17.56 -2.63 2.33
CA ASN A 40 18.01 -2.53 0.94
C ASN A 40 17.73 -1.16 0.28
N ARG A 41 17.34 -0.14 1.06
CA ARG A 41 16.99 1.19 0.53
C ARG A 41 18.24 2.09 0.53
N ARG A 42 19.03 2.03 -0.55
CA ARG A 42 20.20 2.91 -0.77
C ARG A 42 19.82 4.38 -1.04
N ASP A 43 18.67 4.63 -1.66
CA ASP A 43 18.21 5.97 -1.99
C ASP A 43 16.73 6.17 -1.59
N PRO A 44 16.42 7.08 -0.65
CA PRO A 44 15.04 7.42 -0.28
C PRO A 44 14.32 8.27 -1.34
N SER A 45 15.06 9.00 -2.18
CA SER A 45 14.50 10.00 -3.11
C SER A 45 14.14 9.47 -4.51
N LYS A 46 14.73 8.37 -4.98
CA LYS A 46 14.40 7.79 -6.30
C LYS A 46 13.30 6.74 -6.17
N ARG A 47 12.04 7.16 -6.22
CA ARG A 47 10.94 6.21 -6.48
C ARG A 47 10.81 6.01 -7.99
N VAL A 48 11.29 4.86 -8.46
CA VAL A 48 11.29 4.46 -9.89
C VAL A 48 9.88 4.22 -10.44
N TYR A 49 8.88 4.02 -9.57
CA TYR A 49 7.49 3.77 -9.98
C TYR A 49 6.52 4.71 -9.27
N GLU A 50 5.88 5.57 -10.06
CA GLU A 50 4.68 6.31 -9.71
C GLU A 50 3.59 5.30 -9.36
N CYS A 51 2.88 5.49 -8.23
CA CYS A 51 1.74 4.62 -7.97
C CYS A 51 0.58 5.04 -8.88
N PRO A 52 0.06 4.13 -9.72
CA PRO A 52 -1.09 4.41 -10.54
C PRO A 52 -2.22 4.89 -9.65
N GLU A 53 -2.75 6.08 -9.94
CA GLU A 53 -3.74 6.74 -9.09
C GLU A 53 -5.00 5.89 -8.91
N LYS A 54 -5.27 5.00 -9.88
CA LYS A 54 -6.33 3.98 -9.82
C LYS A 54 -6.23 3.07 -8.59
N PHE A 55 -5.04 2.70 -8.11
CA PHE A 55 -4.90 1.77 -6.97
C PHE A 55 -4.87 2.47 -5.61
N LYS A 56 -4.60 3.77 -5.55
CA LYS A 56 -4.62 4.57 -4.31
C LYS A 56 -5.95 4.46 -3.56
N PRO A 57 -7.13 4.67 -4.18
CA PRO A 57 -8.41 4.61 -3.46
C PRO A 57 -8.72 3.20 -2.94
N PHE A 58 -8.40 2.14 -3.69
CA PHE A 58 -8.62 0.76 -3.26
C PHE A 58 -7.76 0.40 -2.04
N ILE A 59 -6.48 0.79 -2.07
CA ILE A 59 -5.57 0.56 -0.95
C ILE A 59 -5.95 1.42 0.25
N LYS A 60 -6.39 2.67 0.04
CA LYS A 60 -6.93 3.54 1.10
C LYS A 60 -8.13 2.91 1.78
N GLU A 61 -9.07 2.38 1.00
CA GLU A 61 -10.26 1.71 1.53
C GLU A 61 -9.90 0.45 2.33
N ALA A 62 -8.94 -0.35 1.83
CA ALA A 62 -8.40 -1.46 2.59
C ALA A 62 -7.78 -0.98 3.91
N PHE A 63 -6.99 0.09 3.91
CA PHE A 63 -6.42 0.63 5.15
C PHE A 63 -7.48 1.09 6.16
N ILE A 64 -8.57 1.70 5.69
CA ILE A 64 -9.70 2.08 6.56
C ILE A 64 -10.37 0.83 7.13
N ASN A 65 -10.64 -0.18 6.29
CA ASN A 65 -11.27 -1.44 6.70
C ASN A 65 -10.42 -2.22 7.71
N PHE A 66 -9.10 -2.19 7.56
CA PHE A 66 -8.15 -2.79 8.50
C PHE A 66 -7.83 -1.89 9.72
N GLY A 67 -8.45 -0.72 9.85
CA GLY A 67 -8.22 0.20 10.97
C GLY A 67 -6.84 0.86 10.98
N LEU A 68 -6.12 0.82 9.85
CA LEU A 68 -4.81 1.46 9.67
C LEU A 68 -4.95 2.96 9.41
N LEU A 69 -6.05 3.40 8.82
CA LEU A 69 -6.43 4.81 8.72
C LEU A 69 -7.77 5.05 9.43
N LYS A 70 -7.87 6.09 10.24
CA LYS A 70 -9.17 6.64 10.67
C LYS A 70 -9.69 7.61 9.61
N LYS A 71 -11.00 7.59 9.40
CA LYS A 71 -11.73 8.37 8.39
C LYS A 71 -11.63 9.86 8.66
#